data_AF-A0A644ZGV1-F1
#
_entry.id   AF-A0A644ZGV1-F1
#
_cell.length_a   1.000
_cell.length_b   1.000
_cell.length_c   1.000
_cell.angle_alpha   90.00
_cell.angle_beta   90.00
_cell.angle_gamma   90.00
#
_symmetry.space_group_name_H-M   'P 1'
#
loop_
_entity.id
_entity.type
_entity.pdbx_description
1 polymer ?
#
loop_
_entity_poly.entity_id
_entity_poly.type
_entity_poly.pdbx_seq_one_letter_code
_entity_poly.pdbx_strand_id
1 'polypeptide(L)'
;MKKNRLEKVFIGIFLAVVLTVCGSILIRAFTQEVCVNILSVNNSLTYAILSDLIAEETPADSVLENDQVDMLAPFYTDHTGARQQQAVPDEPTSVDPAADQTFVSNAQPNSEPGALEAVAADFRSAAAYFEKGVSNWATGNLAGYRTWVSAAYGYNKILNWKVTPRNAYNGVIFLRDGQLTTYIGKKDMTYKAESVLELKSLADEYGIRFLYVQYPYKIRETDPESGRLDFSNQNANQTIGLLKEGGVSVLDLRDAWDAYRPEDSNSFRRDAYYVTDQHWRAETGLWAAGTIGKYINDNFDIPVDLSVFEPDRYRYDVYEDRLLGSYGRQVTLALADPEDFTLVYPDFETSFDFPLLHGVNEADLSPEQMRQLSAVWERERALNGSFEMFLDYSMLEPGNYYKKVAYFAYVDNVHDLVYTHNNLNQSGTSVLFLTDSFARTTAPFFALGVTDTKRIRPDAFGGSWRTYFEVEKPDVVVYFLG
;
A
#
# COMPACT_ATOMS: atom_id res chain seq x y z
N MET A 1 -23.98 -13.59 -28.13
CA MET A 1 -23.43 -13.11 -29.42
C MET A 1 -22.72 -11.75 -29.38
N LYS A 2 -23.01 -10.83 -28.44
CA LYS A 2 -22.34 -9.50 -28.37
C LYS A 2 -20.91 -9.52 -27.78
N LYS A 3 -20.62 -10.40 -26.80
CA LYS A 3 -19.30 -10.51 -26.11
C LYS A 3 -18.14 -10.84 -27.06
N ASN A 4 -18.38 -11.81 -27.95
CA ASN A 4 -17.42 -12.32 -28.95
C ASN A 4 -17.10 -11.30 -30.08
N ARG A 5 -17.89 -10.23 -30.19
CA ARG A 5 -17.67 -9.15 -31.16
C ARG A 5 -16.79 -8.05 -30.58
N LEU A 6 -16.94 -7.79 -29.28
CA LEU A 6 -16.14 -6.84 -28.53
C LEU A 6 -14.70 -7.36 -28.36
N GLU A 7 -14.53 -8.65 -28.04
CA GLU A 7 -13.22 -9.31 -27.95
C GLU A 7 -12.42 -9.24 -29.27
N LYS A 8 -13.09 -9.47 -30.41
CA LYS A 8 -12.44 -9.37 -31.73
C LYS A 8 -12.05 -7.93 -32.09
N VAL A 9 -12.83 -6.95 -31.67
CA VAL A 9 -12.50 -5.52 -31.84
C VAL A 9 -11.29 -5.17 -30.98
N PHE A 10 -11.23 -5.62 -29.71
CA PHE A 10 -10.08 -5.41 -28.85
C PHE A 10 -8.81 -6.09 -29.36
N ILE A 11 -8.89 -7.33 -29.87
CA ILE A 11 -7.77 -8.03 -30.50
C ILE A 11 -7.26 -7.27 -31.74
N GLY A 12 -8.18 -6.77 -32.58
CA GLY A 12 -7.82 -5.99 -33.77
C GLY A 12 -7.14 -4.68 -33.42
N ILE A 13 -7.65 -3.95 -32.43
CA ILE A 13 -7.05 -2.70 -31.93
C ILE A 13 -5.68 -2.99 -31.32
N PHE A 14 -5.55 -4.03 -30.50
CA PHE A 14 -4.27 -4.42 -29.88
C PHE A 14 -3.21 -4.78 -30.93
N LEU A 15 -3.54 -5.60 -31.93
CA LEU A 15 -2.62 -5.94 -33.01
C LEU A 15 -2.21 -4.71 -33.83
N ALA A 16 -3.14 -3.78 -34.09
CA ALA A 16 -2.83 -2.53 -34.76
C ALA A 16 -1.88 -1.65 -33.95
N VAL A 17 -2.08 -1.56 -32.62
CA VAL A 17 -1.19 -0.84 -31.72
C VAL A 17 0.19 -1.49 -31.69
N VAL A 18 0.28 -2.81 -31.53
CA VAL A 18 1.55 -3.55 -31.54
C VAL A 18 2.31 -3.36 -32.85
N LEU A 19 1.63 -3.47 -34.00
CA LEU A 19 2.25 -3.25 -35.31
C LEU A 19 2.72 -1.79 -35.48
N THR A 20 1.96 -0.83 -34.96
CA THR A 20 2.32 0.60 -35.00
C THR A 20 3.53 0.89 -34.10
N VAL A 21 3.58 0.29 -32.90
CA VAL A 21 4.69 0.41 -31.96
C VAL A 21 5.94 -0.27 -32.51
N CYS A 22 5.84 -1.51 -33.01
CA CYS A 22 6.96 -2.21 -33.65
C CYS A 22 7.46 -1.45 -34.90
N GLY A 23 6.56 -0.91 -35.71
CA GLY A 23 6.90 -0.07 -36.85
C GLY A 23 7.62 1.22 -36.42
N SER A 24 7.12 1.89 -35.39
CA SER A 24 7.76 3.07 -34.79
C SER A 24 9.17 2.77 -34.27
N ILE A 25 9.34 1.66 -33.53
CA ILE A 25 10.64 1.22 -33.01
C ILE A 25 11.63 0.95 -34.16
N LEU A 26 11.20 0.25 -35.22
CA LEU A 26 12.05 -0.03 -36.38
C LEU A 26 12.43 1.25 -37.14
N ILE A 27 11.48 2.17 -37.34
CA ILE A 27 11.73 3.46 -37.99
C ILE A 27 12.72 4.30 -37.16
N ARG A 28 12.58 4.31 -35.84
CA ARG A 28 13.48 5.02 -34.92
C ARG A 28 14.88 4.41 -34.89
N ALA A 29 14.97 3.09 -34.76
CA ALA A 29 16.25 2.37 -34.79
C ALA A 29 16.98 2.59 -36.12
N PHE A 30 16.27 2.52 -37.25
CA PHE A 30 16.83 2.82 -38.56
C PHE A 30 17.27 4.30 -38.66
N THR A 31 16.46 5.24 -38.16
CA THR A 31 16.80 6.67 -38.20
C THR A 31 18.03 6.98 -37.34
N GLN A 32 18.17 6.38 -36.16
CA GLN A 32 19.32 6.58 -35.29
C GLN A 32 20.59 5.90 -35.85
N GLU A 33 20.53 4.60 -36.17
CA GLU A 33 21.73 3.86 -36.56
C GLU A 33 22.17 4.16 -37.99
N VAL A 34 21.22 4.28 -38.92
CA VAL A 34 21.55 4.46 -40.33
C VAL A 34 21.62 5.94 -40.68
N CYS A 35 20.56 6.70 -40.43
CA CYS A 35 20.53 8.10 -40.87
C CYS A 35 21.46 9.00 -40.04
N VAL A 36 21.47 8.88 -38.71
CA VAL A 36 22.29 9.73 -37.83
C VAL A 36 23.71 9.19 -37.70
N ASN A 37 23.90 7.93 -37.26
CA ASN A 37 25.24 7.42 -36.93
C ASN A 37 26.09 7.10 -38.18
N ILE A 38 25.51 6.42 -39.18
CA ILE A 38 26.26 6.01 -40.38
C ILE A 38 26.30 7.13 -41.43
N LEU A 39 25.16 7.76 -41.71
CA LEU A 39 25.02 8.74 -42.79
C LEU A 39 25.21 10.19 -42.34
N SER A 40 25.36 10.45 -41.03
CA SER A 40 25.58 11.79 -40.45
C SER A 40 24.49 12.82 -40.82
N VAL A 41 23.26 12.37 -41.06
CA VAL A 41 22.11 13.21 -41.41
C VAL A 41 21.45 13.74 -40.14
N ASN A 42 21.79 14.98 -39.78
CA ASN A 42 21.22 15.69 -38.63
C ASN A 42 20.37 16.86 -39.10
N ASN A 43 19.06 16.66 -39.21
CA ASN A 43 18.12 17.68 -39.68
C ASN A 43 16.81 17.63 -38.88
N SER A 44 15.90 18.58 -39.15
CA SER A 44 14.64 18.72 -38.42
C SER A 44 13.74 17.48 -38.50
N LEU A 45 13.88 16.66 -39.54
CA LEU A 45 13.12 15.42 -39.71
C LEU A 45 13.67 14.30 -38.82
N THR A 46 15.00 14.11 -38.76
CA THR A 46 15.61 13.13 -37.84
C THR A 46 15.40 13.53 -36.38
N TYR A 47 15.42 14.83 -36.08
CA TYR A 47 15.09 15.36 -34.75
C TYR A 47 13.62 15.13 -34.37
N ALA A 48 12.67 15.36 -35.27
CA ALA A 48 11.24 15.12 -34.99
C ALA A 48 10.93 13.64 -34.71
N ILE A 49 11.55 12.71 -35.45
CA ILE A 49 11.38 11.25 -35.28
C ILE A 49 11.93 10.75 -33.93
N LEU A 50 12.94 11.44 -33.38
CA LEU A 50 13.65 11.08 -32.15
C LEU A 50 13.31 12.00 -30.96
N SER A 51 12.38 12.95 -31.15
CA SER A 51 12.16 14.09 -30.22
C SER A 51 11.74 13.68 -28.80
N ASP A 52 11.06 12.54 -28.66
CA ASP A 52 10.63 11.96 -27.38
C ASP A 52 11.72 11.16 -26.66
N LEU A 53 12.81 10.81 -27.33
CA LEU A 53 14.03 10.29 -26.69
C LEU A 53 14.89 11.41 -26.07
N ILE A 54 14.57 12.68 -26.36
CA ILE A 54 15.33 13.87 -25.94
C ILE A 54 14.57 14.66 -24.84
N ALA A 55 13.36 14.25 -24.45
CA ALA A 55 12.54 14.99 -23.50
C ALA A 55 12.79 14.62 -22.02
N GLU A 56 12.92 15.64 -21.18
CA GLU A 56 13.03 15.60 -19.71
C GLU A 56 11.75 15.06 -19.02
N GLU A 57 11.97 14.49 -17.83
CA GLU A 57 11.04 13.68 -17.02
C GLU A 57 9.71 14.38 -16.68
N THR A 58 8.59 13.68 -16.91
CA THR A 58 7.32 13.87 -16.17
C THR A 58 7.17 12.72 -15.16
N PRO A 59 6.80 12.97 -13.89
CA PRO A 59 6.65 11.91 -12.89
C PRO A 59 5.40 11.08 -13.17
N ALA A 60 5.53 9.75 -13.13
CA ALA A 60 4.40 8.83 -13.20
C ALA A 60 3.85 8.59 -11.79
N ASP A 61 2.53 8.80 -11.63
CA ASP A 61 1.80 8.60 -10.38
C ASP A 61 1.76 7.11 -9.95
N SER A 62 1.84 6.91 -8.63
CA SER A 62 1.86 5.61 -7.97
C SER A 62 0.56 4.83 -8.15
N VAL A 63 0.68 3.57 -8.59
CA VAL A 63 -0.42 2.63 -8.78
C VAL A 63 -0.80 1.98 -7.46
N LEU A 64 -2.05 2.18 -7.03
CA LEU A 64 -2.69 1.45 -5.93
C LEU A 64 -3.10 0.04 -6.40
N GLU A 65 -2.70 -0.98 -5.63
CA GLU A 65 -3.23 -2.34 -5.70
C GLU A 65 -4.69 -2.34 -5.27
N ASN A 66 -5.61 -2.66 -6.18
CA ASN A 66 -7.00 -2.93 -5.82
C ASN A 66 -7.52 -4.05 -6.72
N ASP A 67 -7.23 -5.29 -6.30
CA ASP A 67 -7.77 -6.54 -6.88
C ASP A 67 -8.27 -7.45 -5.73
N GLN A 68 -8.93 -6.86 -4.73
CA GLN A 68 -9.75 -7.59 -3.77
C GLN A 68 -11.22 -7.30 -4.12
N VAL A 69 -11.96 -8.36 -4.46
CA VAL A 69 -13.42 -8.28 -4.60
C VAL A 69 -13.99 -8.03 -3.21
N ASP A 70 -14.57 -6.84 -3.00
CA ASP A 70 -15.33 -6.52 -1.81
C ASP A 70 -16.58 -7.43 -1.74
N MET A 71 -16.45 -8.55 -1.01
CA MET A 71 -17.52 -9.54 -0.87
C MET A 71 -18.69 -9.04 -0.02
N LEU A 72 -18.54 -7.87 0.64
CA LEU A 72 -19.59 -7.22 1.44
C LEU A 72 -20.16 -5.95 0.80
N ALA A 73 -19.69 -5.53 -0.39
CA ALA A 73 -20.27 -4.42 -1.15
C ALA A 73 -21.82 -4.41 -1.24
N PRO A 74 -22.51 -5.57 -1.29
CA PRO A 74 -23.97 -5.62 -1.28
C PRO A 74 -24.64 -5.40 0.09
N PHE A 75 -23.89 -5.30 1.19
CA PHE A 75 -24.39 -5.17 2.57
C PHE A 75 -24.29 -3.76 3.14
N TYR A 76 -23.80 -2.82 2.34
CA TYR A 76 -23.94 -1.41 2.64
C TYR A 76 -25.37 -0.98 2.35
N THR A 77 -26.06 -0.46 3.36
CA THR A 77 -27.32 0.25 3.15
C THR A 77 -27.04 1.50 2.33
N ASP A 78 -27.59 1.54 1.12
CA ASP A 78 -27.48 2.64 0.16
C ASP A 78 -28.10 3.92 0.77
N HIS A 79 -27.26 4.82 1.29
CA HIS A 79 -27.69 6.16 1.69
C HIS A 79 -27.67 7.12 0.49
N THR A 80 -28.32 6.76 -0.61
CA THR A 80 -28.70 7.69 -1.67
C THR A 80 -30.05 8.34 -1.36
N GLY A 81 -30.10 9.10 -0.27
CA GLY A 81 -31.20 10.02 0.04
C GLY A 81 -31.00 11.36 -0.66
N ALA A 82 -31.71 11.58 -1.77
CA ALA A 82 -31.71 12.80 -2.56
C ALA A 82 -31.90 14.08 -1.71
N ARG A 83 -30.91 14.98 -1.72
CA ARG A 83 -31.12 16.42 -1.42
C ARG A 83 -31.28 17.19 -2.72
N GLN A 84 -32.52 17.38 -3.15
CA GLN A 84 -32.87 18.44 -4.10
C GLN A 84 -32.82 19.78 -3.34
N GLN A 85 -31.85 20.64 -3.63
CA GLN A 85 -31.94 22.06 -3.30
C GLN A 85 -32.83 22.75 -4.35
N GLN A 86 -33.95 23.30 -3.90
CA GLN A 86 -34.78 24.22 -4.68
C GLN A 86 -34.10 25.59 -4.76
N ALA A 87 -33.99 26.09 -5.98
CA ALA A 87 -33.51 27.43 -6.32
C ALA A 87 -34.53 28.52 -5.95
N VAL A 88 -34.02 29.69 -5.55
CA VAL A 88 -34.76 30.97 -5.52
C VAL A 88 -33.92 32.00 -6.31
N PRO A 89 -34.50 32.87 -7.15
CA PRO A 89 -33.79 33.56 -8.23
C PRO A 89 -33.33 35.00 -7.89
N ASP A 90 -32.34 35.45 -8.67
CA ASP A 90 -31.70 36.78 -8.71
C ASP A 90 -32.63 37.97 -8.98
N GLU A 91 -32.24 39.16 -8.49
CA GLU A 91 -32.40 40.43 -9.24
C GLU A 91 -31.23 41.44 -8.95
N PRO A 92 -30.95 42.40 -9.86
CA PRO A 92 -29.62 42.97 -10.11
C PRO A 92 -29.52 44.50 -9.90
N THR A 93 -28.36 45.10 -10.29
CA THR A 93 -27.98 46.52 -10.59
C THR A 93 -26.86 47.09 -9.70
N SER A 94 -25.85 47.88 -10.11
CA SER A 94 -25.40 48.52 -11.38
C SER A 94 -24.03 49.24 -11.20
N VAL A 95 -23.10 49.09 -12.17
CA VAL A 95 -22.16 50.04 -12.85
C VAL A 95 -21.61 51.29 -12.06
N ASP A 96 -20.32 51.38 -11.64
CA ASP A 96 -19.04 51.88 -12.29
C ASP A 96 -18.83 53.43 -12.21
N PRO A 97 -17.64 54.10 -12.42
CA PRO A 97 -16.20 53.79 -12.24
C PRO A 97 -15.39 54.88 -11.45
N ALA A 98 -14.08 54.63 -11.23
CA ALA A 98 -12.93 55.55 -11.46
C ALA A 98 -11.95 55.89 -10.31
N ALA A 99 -10.66 55.72 -10.67
CA ALA A 99 -9.46 56.50 -10.32
C ALA A 99 -8.58 56.13 -9.10
N ASP A 100 -7.52 55.38 -9.44
CA ASP A 100 -6.09 55.75 -9.33
C ASP A 100 -5.26 55.36 -8.09
N GLN A 101 -4.42 54.34 -8.34
CA GLN A 101 -3.02 54.11 -7.95
C GLN A 101 -2.49 54.62 -6.61
N THR A 102 -1.99 53.68 -5.79
CA THR A 102 -0.58 53.68 -5.32
C THR A 102 -0.17 52.37 -4.64
N PHE A 103 0.92 51.80 -5.16
CA PHE A 103 1.93 50.93 -4.55
C PHE A 103 1.56 49.55 -3.95
N VAL A 104 2.18 48.56 -4.59
CA VAL A 104 2.01 47.11 -4.49
C VAL A 104 2.88 46.52 -3.38
N SER A 105 2.25 45.75 -2.51
CA SER A 105 2.85 44.62 -1.79
C SER A 105 1.69 43.92 -1.08
N ASN A 106 1.16 42.83 -1.65
CA ASN A 106 0.55 41.76 -0.87
C ASN A 106 0.30 40.51 -1.74
N ALA A 107 0.71 39.39 -1.17
CA ALA A 107 0.44 38.05 -1.63
C ALA A 107 -1.07 37.76 -1.68
N GLN A 108 -1.48 37.01 -2.69
CA GLN A 108 -2.67 36.16 -2.71
C GLN A 108 -2.27 34.84 -3.38
N PRO A 109 -2.22 33.71 -2.66
CA PRO A 109 -2.28 32.39 -3.26
C PRO A 109 -3.76 32.03 -3.37
N ASN A 110 -4.32 32.11 -4.57
CA ASN A 110 -5.57 31.44 -4.97
C ASN A 110 -5.84 31.81 -6.43
N SER A 111 -5.23 31.06 -7.35
CA SER A 111 -5.79 30.88 -8.69
C SER A 111 -6.24 29.44 -8.77
N GLU A 112 -7.56 29.23 -8.92
CA GLU A 112 -8.11 27.93 -9.30
C GLU A 112 -7.29 27.34 -10.46
N PRO A 113 -7.04 26.01 -10.48
CA PRO A 113 -6.36 25.38 -11.60
C PRO A 113 -7.14 25.74 -12.87
N GLY A 114 -6.43 26.35 -13.83
CA GLY A 114 -7.08 26.85 -15.04
C GLY A 114 -7.83 25.69 -15.71
N ALA A 115 -8.95 25.96 -16.38
CA ALA A 115 -9.76 24.93 -17.03
C ALA A 115 -8.95 23.95 -17.90
N LEU A 116 -7.79 24.38 -18.40
CA LEU A 116 -6.81 23.54 -19.12
C LEU A 116 -6.07 22.52 -18.22
N GLU A 117 -5.73 22.86 -16.99
CA GLU A 117 -5.08 21.96 -16.02
C GLU A 117 -6.04 20.91 -15.49
N ALA A 118 -7.30 21.28 -15.23
CA ALA A 118 -8.35 20.35 -14.86
C ALA A 118 -8.64 19.35 -15.99
N VAL A 119 -8.79 19.83 -17.23
CA VAL A 119 -8.95 18.96 -18.41
C VAL A 119 -7.73 18.08 -18.64
N ALA A 120 -6.52 18.59 -18.39
CA ALA A 120 -5.30 17.79 -18.48
C ALA A 120 -5.21 16.72 -17.38
N ALA A 121 -5.69 17.01 -16.17
CA ALA A 121 -5.76 16.04 -15.07
C ALA A 121 -6.80 14.94 -15.36
N ASP A 122 -7.97 15.31 -15.90
CA ASP A 122 -8.99 14.35 -16.33
C ASP A 122 -8.49 13.45 -17.46
N PHE A 123 -7.78 14.03 -18.43
CA PHE A 123 -7.18 13.28 -19.53
C PHE A 123 -6.07 12.34 -19.06
N ARG A 124 -5.19 12.79 -18.15
CA ARG A 124 -4.17 11.94 -17.53
C ARG A 124 -4.80 10.78 -16.74
N SER A 125 -5.85 11.05 -15.99
CA SER A 125 -6.60 10.04 -15.23
C SER A 125 -7.26 9.01 -16.14
N ALA A 126 -7.87 9.46 -17.24
CA ALA A 126 -8.45 8.58 -18.25
C ALA A 126 -7.40 7.73 -18.97
N ALA A 127 -6.25 8.32 -19.31
CA ALA A 127 -5.13 7.61 -19.92
C ALA A 127 -4.56 6.53 -18.98
N ALA A 128 -4.30 6.88 -17.71
CA ALA A 128 -3.83 5.94 -16.70
C ALA A 128 -4.83 4.79 -16.46
N TYR A 129 -6.14 5.09 -16.45
CA TYR A 129 -7.18 4.06 -16.36
C TYR A 129 -7.16 3.10 -17.56
N PHE A 130 -6.99 3.62 -18.77
CA PHE A 130 -6.88 2.81 -19.98
C PHE A 130 -5.59 1.97 -20.02
N GLU A 131 -4.44 2.57 -19.68
CA GLU A 131 -3.16 1.87 -19.57
C GLU A 131 -3.24 0.73 -18.55
N LYS A 132 -3.86 0.99 -17.38
CA LYS A 132 -4.12 -0.03 -16.36
C LYS A 132 -5.00 -1.16 -16.90
N GLY A 133 -6.10 -0.82 -17.57
CA GLY A 133 -7.00 -1.80 -18.17
C GLY A 133 -6.31 -2.70 -19.21
N VAL A 134 -5.46 -2.11 -20.06
CA VAL A 134 -4.68 -2.84 -21.07
C VAL A 134 -3.60 -3.70 -20.40
N SER A 135 -2.87 -3.17 -19.41
CA SER A 135 -1.81 -3.89 -18.70
C SER A 135 -2.35 -5.09 -17.91
N ASN A 136 -3.46 -4.90 -17.18
CA ASN A 136 -4.12 -5.97 -16.43
C ASN A 136 -4.67 -7.05 -17.38
N TRP A 137 -5.28 -6.65 -18.49
CA TRP A 137 -5.74 -7.60 -19.50
C TRP A 137 -4.58 -8.38 -20.11
N ALA A 138 -3.49 -7.70 -20.51
CA ALA A 138 -2.33 -8.33 -21.12
C ALA A 138 -1.65 -9.31 -20.16
N THR A 139 -1.50 -8.94 -18.88
CA THR A 139 -0.90 -9.80 -17.85
C THR A 139 -1.69 -11.09 -17.63
N GLY A 140 -3.02 -11.02 -17.69
CA GLY A 140 -3.90 -12.18 -17.49
C GLY A 140 -4.21 -13.00 -18.74
N ASN A 141 -4.15 -12.41 -19.93
CA ASN A 141 -4.70 -13.01 -21.16
C ASN A 141 -3.64 -13.22 -22.27
N LEU A 142 -2.46 -12.62 -22.17
CA LEU A 142 -1.41 -12.84 -23.16
C LEU A 142 -0.73 -14.18 -22.90
N ALA A 143 -0.95 -15.13 -23.81
CA ALA A 143 -0.41 -16.48 -23.71
C ALA A 143 1.12 -16.44 -23.59
N GLY A 144 1.64 -17.05 -22.51
CA GLY A 144 3.07 -17.06 -22.24
C GLY A 144 3.66 -15.70 -21.85
N TYR A 145 2.85 -14.71 -21.44
CA TYR A 145 3.34 -13.40 -20.97
C TYR A 145 4.53 -13.53 -20.04
N ARG A 146 4.41 -14.37 -19.01
CA ARG A 146 5.48 -14.62 -18.04
C ARG A 146 6.70 -15.26 -18.69
N THR A 147 6.51 -16.20 -19.62
CA THR A 147 7.61 -16.79 -20.41
C THR A 147 8.35 -15.74 -21.24
N TRP A 148 7.63 -14.81 -21.87
CA TRP A 148 8.21 -13.73 -22.67
C TRP A 148 8.91 -12.68 -21.79
N VAL A 149 8.33 -12.33 -20.64
CA VAL A 149 8.94 -11.45 -19.64
C VAL A 149 10.21 -12.10 -19.09
N SER A 150 10.17 -13.37 -18.68
CA SER A 150 11.35 -14.15 -18.25
C SER A 150 12.43 -14.20 -19.34
N ALA A 151 12.05 -14.39 -20.61
CA ALA A 151 12.99 -14.41 -21.72
C ALA A 151 13.62 -13.02 -21.98
N ALA A 152 12.84 -11.94 -21.89
CA ALA A 152 13.32 -10.56 -22.01
C ALA A 152 14.28 -10.19 -20.87
N TYR A 153 13.99 -10.61 -19.64
CA TYR A 153 14.89 -10.45 -18.50
C TYR A 153 16.17 -11.29 -18.61
N GLY A 154 16.05 -12.55 -19.05
CA GLY A 154 17.21 -13.40 -19.32
C GLY A 154 18.12 -12.82 -20.41
N TYR A 155 17.53 -12.25 -21.46
CA TYR A 155 18.24 -11.52 -22.51
C TYR A 155 18.97 -10.27 -21.96
N ASN A 156 18.32 -9.46 -21.14
CA ASN A 156 18.95 -8.29 -20.49
C ASN A 156 20.12 -8.68 -19.56
N LYS A 157 20.01 -9.81 -18.85
CA LYS A 157 21.08 -10.37 -18.00
C LYS A 157 22.31 -10.79 -18.82
N ILE A 158 22.11 -11.38 -20.00
CA ILE A 158 23.19 -11.75 -20.92
C ILE A 158 23.90 -10.50 -21.49
N LEU A 159 23.13 -9.44 -21.78
CA LEU A 159 23.65 -8.20 -22.34
C LEU A 159 24.31 -7.26 -21.31
N ASN A 160 24.18 -7.54 -20.01
CA ASN A 160 24.74 -6.73 -18.92
C ASN A 160 24.40 -5.23 -19.02
N TRP A 161 23.19 -4.91 -19.47
CA TRP A 161 22.71 -3.53 -19.49
C TRP A 161 22.47 -3.08 -18.05
N LYS A 162 23.37 -2.24 -17.51
CA LYS A 162 23.22 -1.58 -16.21
C LYS A 162 22.24 -0.39 -16.28
N VAL A 163 21.10 -0.59 -16.92
CA VAL A 163 20.05 0.42 -17.04
C VAL A 163 18.83 -0.12 -16.32
N THR A 164 18.61 0.35 -15.10
CA THR A 164 17.39 0.06 -14.34
C THR A 164 16.41 1.19 -14.60
N PRO A 165 15.32 0.97 -15.35
CA PRO A 165 14.39 2.04 -15.65
C PRO A 165 13.67 2.49 -14.37
N ARG A 166 13.83 3.77 -14.03
CA ARG A 166 13.31 4.41 -12.82
C ARG A 166 11.78 4.36 -12.70
N ASN A 167 11.09 4.37 -13.85
CA ASN A 167 9.62 4.50 -13.96
C ASN A 167 8.98 3.37 -14.78
N ALA A 168 9.65 2.23 -14.99
CA ALA A 168 8.99 1.12 -15.65
C ALA A 168 8.02 0.43 -14.69
N TYR A 169 6.85 0.07 -15.19
CA TYR A 169 6.09 -1.08 -14.68
C TYR A 169 7.09 -2.24 -14.58
N ASN A 170 7.43 -2.68 -13.35
CA ASN A 170 8.56 -3.57 -12.97
C ASN A 170 9.91 -2.92 -12.56
N GLY A 171 9.94 -1.73 -11.97
CA GLY A 171 11.13 -1.08 -11.41
C GLY A 171 11.77 -1.74 -10.18
N VAL A 172 11.80 -3.08 -10.11
CA VAL A 172 12.46 -3.83 -9.04
C VAL A 172 13.98 -3.64 -9.15
N ILE A 173 14.57 -3.17 -8.06
CA ILE A 173 16.00 -2.96 -7.89
C ILE A 173 16.60 -4.16 -7.18
N PHE A 174 17.67 -4.70 -7.76
CA PHE A 174 18.54 -5.66 -7.10
C PHE A 174 19.64 -4.89 -6.39
N LEU A 175 19.60 -4.89 -5.06
CA LEU A 175 20.65 -4.29 -4.26
C LEU A 175 21.89 -5.19 -4.24
N ARG A 176 23.02 -4.61 -3.86
CA ARG A 176 24.32 -5.31 -3.87
C ARG A 176 24.36 -6.53 -2.94
N ASP A 177 23.55 -6.49 -1.90
CA ASP A 177 23.37 -7.56 -0.90
C ASP A 177 22.35 -8.63 -1.33
N GLY A 178 21.77 -8.52 -2.53
CA GLY A 178 20.79 -9.47 -3.07
C GLY A 178 19.34 -9.14 -2.74
N GLN A 179 19.07 -8.11 -1.94
CA GLN A 179 17.71 -7.70 -1.60
C GLN A 179 16.99 -7.08 -2.79
N LEU A 180 15.70 -7.42 -2.94
CA LEU A 180 14.81 -6.76 -3.90
C LEU A 180 14.07 -5.61 -3.22
N THR A 181 14.00 -4.48 -3.90
CA THR A 181 13.30 -3.28 -3.44
C THR A 181 12.78 -2.48 -4.63
N THR A 182 12.00 -1.43 -4.36
CA THR A 182 11.82 -0.30 -5.28
C THR A 182 12.44 0.95 -4.67
N TYR A 183 12.58 2.01 -5.47
CA TYR A 183 12.93 3.34 -4.98
C TYR A 183 11.69 4.22 -4.86
N ILE A 184 11.64 5.00 -3.79
CA ILE A 184 10.59 5.98 -3.53
C ILE A 184 11.11 7.37 -3.91
N GLY A 185 10.36 8.08 -4.76
CA GLY A 185 10.69 9.45 -5.14
C GLY A 185 10.51 10.45 -3.99
N LYS A 186 11.20 11.58 -4.05
CA LYS A 186 11.00 12.69 -3.10
C LYS A 186 9.58 13.24 -3.25
N LYS A 187 8.87 13.38 -2.13
CA LYS A 187 7.52 13.95 -2.08
C LYS A 187 7.50 15.07 -1.06
N ASP A 188 6.58 16.02 -1.23
CA ASP A 188 6.23 16.93 -0.17
C ASP A 188 5.20 16.26 0.74
N MET A 189 5.56 16.07 2.00
CA MET A 189 4.75 15.36 2.97
C MET A 189 3.78 16.24 3.76
N THR A 190 3.70 17.53 3.44
CA THR A 190 2.84 18.50 4.13
C THR A 190 1.37 18.06 4.15
N TYR A 191 0.80 17.75 2.99
CA TYR A 191 -0.61 17.33 2.90
C TYR A 191 -0.92 16.03 3.67
N LYS A 192 0.00 15.05 3.63
CA LYS A 192 -0.14 13.80 4.42
C LYS A 192 -0.12 14.12 5.92
N ALA A 193 0.79 14.98 6.36
CA ALA A 193 0.90 15.36 7.76
C ALA A 193 -0.33 16.14 8.23
N GLU A 194 -0.84 17.09 7.44
CA GLU A 194 -2.08 17.83 7.73
C GLU A 194 -3.27 16.89 7.93
N SER A 195 -3.44 15.90 7.06
CA SER A 195 -4.52 14.89 7.18
C SER A 195 -4.43 14.10 8.49
N VAL A 196 -3.22 13.74 8.92
CA VAL A 196 -3.01 13.05 10.21
C VAL A 196 -3.26 13.98 11.40
N LEU A 197 -2.89 15.26 11.29
CA LEU A 197 -3.13 16.27 12.32
C LEU A 197 -4.63 16.56 12.49
N GLU A 198 -5.40 16.59 11.40
CA GLU A 198 -6.86 16.69 11.45
C GLU A 198 -7.48 15.50 12.18
N LEU A 199 -7.04 14.28 11.86
CA LEU A 199 -7.53 13.07 12.51
C LEU A 199 -7.14 13.01 13.99
N LYS A 200 -5.93 13.44 14.35
CA LYS A 200 -5.52 13.60 15.74
C LYS A 200 -6.42 14.61 16.45
N SER A 201 -6.67 15.77 15.84
CA SER A 201 -7.50 16.82 16.45
C SER A 201 -8.90 16.30 16.73
N LEU A 202 -9.44 15.50 15.82
CA LEU A 202 -10.71 14.79 16.02
C LEU A 202 -10.61 13.77 17.17
N ALA A 203 -9.53 12.98 17.28
CA ALA A 203 -9.34 12.06 18.38
C ALA A 203 -9.31 12.78 19.75
N ASP A 204 -8.64 13.94 19.82
CA ASP A 204 -8.59 14.77 21.03
C ASP A 204 -9.98 15.26 21.46
N GLU A 205 -10.87 15.62 20.52
CA GLU A 205 -12.26 16.01 20.81
C GLU A 205 -13.03 14.91 21.57
N TYR A 206 -12.69 13.64 21.34
CA TYR A 206 -13.29 12.48 21.99
C TYR A 206 -12.47 11.95 23.17
N GLY A 207 -11.36 12.61 23.53
CA GLY A 207 -10.47 12.19 24.62
C GLY A 207 -9.66 10.93 24.30
N ILE A 208 -9.48 10.61 23.02
CA ILE A 208 -8.78 9.41 22.54
C ILE A 208 -7.30 9.73 22.37
N ARG A 209 -6.40 8.87 22.89
CA ARG A 209 -4.96 9.04 22.67
C ARG A 209 -4.60 8.78 21.21
N PHE A 210 -3.59 9.48 20.71
CA PHE A 210 -3.16 9.34 19.31
C PHE A 210 -1.65 9.13 19.21
N LEU A 211 -1.25 8.00 18.62
CA LEU A 211 0.14 7.62 18.37
C LEU A 211 0.36 7.43 16.87
N TYR A 212 1.31 8.16 16.31
CA TYR A 212 1.85 7.85 14.99
C TYR A 212 3.05 6.91 15.14
N VAL A 213 3.04 5.80 14.40
CA VAL A 213 4.12 4.82 14.40
C VAL A 213 4.72 4.74 12.99
N GLN A 214 5.98 5.17 12.86
CA GLN A 214 6.73 5.04 11.61
C GLN A 214 7.42 3.67 11.60
N TYR A 215 7.04 2.78 10.67
CA TYR A 215 7.84 1.59 10.40
C TYR A 215 9.06 1.91 9.50
N PRO A 216 10.16 1.14 9.61
CA PRO A 216 11.31 1.29 8.75
C PRO A 216 10.97 0.93 7.29
N TYR A 217 11.73 1.50 6.35
CA TYR A 217 11.84 0.98 4.99
C TYR A 217 13.06 0.08 4.87
N LYS A 218 13.06 -0.78 3.84
CA LYS A 218 14.20 -1.64 3.49
C LYS A 218 15.48 -0.84 3.26
N ILE A 219 15.41 0.29 2.56
CA ILE A 219 16.55 1.20 2.35
C ILE A 219 16.72 2.04 3.60
N ARG A 220 17.94 2.09 4.12
CA ARG A 220 18.30 2.87 5.31
C ARG A 220 18.77 4.27 4.94
N GLU A 221 18.67 5.19 5.88
CA GLU A 221 19.24 6.54 5.75
C GLU A 221 20.74 6.50 5.42
N THR A 222 21.47 5.50 5.93
CA THR A 222 22.92 5.33 5.71
C THR A 222 23.27 4.60 4.40
N ASP A 223 22.28 4.03 3.70
CA ASP A 223 22.53 3.32 2.45
C ASP A 223 22.86 4.33 1.33
N PRO A 224 23.78 4.00 0.40
CA PRO A 224 24.23 4.93 -0.65
C PRO A 224 23.16 5.35 -1.66
N GLU A 225 22.01 4.66 -1.66
CA GLU A 225 20.82 4.99 -2.42
C GLU A 225 19.99 6.10 -1.77
N SER A 226 20.03 6.25 -0.44
CA SER A 226 19.20 7.20 0.30
C SER A 226 19.58 8.65 0.03
N GLY A 227 18.57 9.53 -0.07
CA GLY A 227 18.73 10.94 -0.40
C GLY A 227 19.20 11.23 -1.84
N ARG A 228 19.40 10.17 -2.65
CA ARG A 228 19.89 10.29 -4.04
C ARG A 228 18.99 9.60 -5.04
N LEU A 229 18.76 8.31 -4.85
CA LEU A 229 17.89 7.48 -5.69
C LEU A 229 16.57 7.18 -4.97
N ASP A 230 16.64 6.96 -3.67
CA ASP A 230 15.51 6.71 -2.79
C ASP A 230 15.36 7.81 -1.75
N PHE A 231 14.12 8.25 -1.53
CA PHE A 231 13.76 9.33 -0.62
C PHE A 231 12.79 8.87 0.48
N SER A 232 12.64 7.56 0.69
CA SER A 232 11.70 6.99 1.67
C SER A 232 11.94 7.52 3.08
N ASN A 233 13.20 7.51 3.55
CA ASN A 233 13.54 8.03 4.87
C ASN A 233 13.42 9.56 4.94
N GLN A 234 13.77 10.31 3.89
CA GLN A 234 13.64 11.76 3.89
C GLN A 234 12.17 12.21 3.93
N ASN A 235 11.30 11.50 3.21
CA ASN A 235 9.85 11.70 3.29
C ASN A 235 9.35 11.38 4.71
N ALA A 236 9.73 10.24 5.30
CA ALA A 236 9.38 9.88 6.68
C ALA A 236 9.86 10.93 7.70
N ASN A 237 11.10 11.44 7.55
CA ASN A 237 11.66 12.46 8.43
C ASN A 237 10.87 13.78 8.34
N GLN A 238 10.43 14.18 7.14
CA GLN A 238 9.56 15.35 6.97
C GLN A 238 8.21 15.14 7.66
N THR A 239 7.56 13.98 7.44
CA THR A 239 6.29 13.64 8.11
C THR A 239 6.45 13.70 9.63
N ILE A 240 7.44 13.01 10.19
CA ILE A 240 7.69 12.97 11.63
C ILE A 240 7.92 14.38 12.20
N GLY A 241 8.70 15.22 11.51
CA GLY A 241 8.94 16.61 11.92
C GLY A 241 7.64 17.40 12.05
N LEU A 242 6.83 17.40 10.99
CA LEU A 242 5.55 18.10 10.95
C LEU A 242 4.56 17.58 12.02
N LEU A 243 4.50 16.26 12.23
CA LEU A 243 3.62 15.66 13.23
C LEU A 243 4.05 16.00 14.66
N LYS A 244 5.36 15.97 14.96
CA LYS A 244 5.89 16.39 16.26
C LYS A 244 5.63 17.87 16.53
N GLU A 245 5.80 18.74 15.52
CA GLU A 245 5.46 20.17 15.61
C GLU A 245 3.97 20.39 15.92
N GLY A 246 3.08 19.58 15.33
CA GLY A 246 1.64 19.56 15.64
C GLY A 246 1.26 18.79 16.92
N GLY A 247 2.24 18.42 17.75
CA GLY A 247 2.02 17.78 19.05
C GLY A 247 1.51 16.35 18.99
N VAL A 248 1.73 15.63 17.90
CA VAL A 248 1.43 14.18 17.79
C VAL A 248 2.51 13.39 18.53
N SER A 249 2.10 12.39 19.32
CA SER A 249 3.04 11.42 19.88
C SER A 249 3.57 10.53 18.76
N VAL A 250 4.89 10.38 18.65
CA VAL A 250 5.53 9.63 17.57
C VAL A 250 6.44 8.56 18.14
N LEU A 251 6.23 7.32 17.71
CA LEU A 251 7.17 6.21 17.84
C LEU A 251 7.83 5.96 16.49
N ASP A 252 9.12 6.24 16.38
CA ASP A 252 9.90 5.85 15.20
C ASP A 252 10.54 4.47 15.44
N LEU A 253 10.06 3.44 14.75
CA LEU A 253 10.60 2.09 14.91
C LEU A 253 12.04 1.99 14.36
N ARG A 254 12.49 2.96 13.55
CA ARG A 254 13.89 3.05 13.12
C ARG A 254 14.81 3.28 14.32
N ASP A 255 14.47 4.23 15.16
CA ASP A 255 15.22 4.58 16.37
C ASP A 255 15.08 3.48 17.44
N ALA A 256 13.87 2.94 17.61
CA ALA A 256 13.61 1.88 18.59
C ALA A 256 14.41 0.61 18.30
N TRP A 257 14.59 0.29 17.01
CA TRP A 257 15.38 -0.84 16.56
C TRP A 257 16.88 -0.65 16.86
N ASP A 258 17.41 0.53 16.58
CA ASP A 258 18.82 0.85 16.84
C ASP A 258 19.14 0.77 18.34
N ALA A 259 18.16 1.10 19.21
CA ALA A 259 18.27 0.91 20.66
C ALA A 259 18.16 -0.56 21.09
N TYR A 260 17.33 -1.36 20.42
CA TYR A 260 17.12 -2.78 20.71
C TYR A 260 18.32 -3.65 20.32
N ARG A 261 18.98 -3.33 19.19
CA ARG A 261 20.17 -4.06 18.70
C ARG A 261 21.25 -3.12 18.18
N PRO A 262 21.96 -2.42 19.08
CA PRO A 262 22.96 -1.42 18.70
C PRO A 262 24.15 -2.01 17.93
N GLU A 263 24.59 -3.21 18.30
CA GLU A 263 25.71 -3.92 17.68
C GLU A 263 25.40 -4.36 16.24
N ASP A 264 24.11 -4.61 15.93
CA ASP A 264 23.65 -5.07 14.63
C ASP A 264 23.03 -3.92 13.79
N SER A 265 23.07 -2.67 14.26
CA SER A 265 22.48 -1.50 13.57
C SER A 265 22.95 -1.37 12.10
N ASN A 266 24.15 -1.87 11.80
CA ASN A 266 24.71 -1.90 10.45
C ASN A 266 24.34 -3.12 9.59
N SER A 267 23.91 -4.26 10.15
CA SER A 267 23.55 -5.49 9.41
C SER A 267 22.04 -5.77 9.38
N PHE A 268 21.25 -5.19 10.29
CA PHE A 268 20.02 -5.83 10.74
C PHE A 268 18.71 -5.39 10.05
N ARG A 269 18.67 -4.30 9.29
CA ARG A 269 17.41 -3.93 8.59
C ARG A 269 17.08 -4.78 7.38
N ARG A 270 17.98 -5.62 6.86
CA ARG A 270 17.65 -6.50 5.72
C ARG A 270 17.02 -7.82 6.14
N ASP A 271 17.50 -8.41 7.24
CA ASP A 271 16.97 -9.65 7.78
C ASP A 271 15.60 -9.48 8.43
N ALA A 272 15.25 -8.25 8.81
CA ALA A 272 13.90 -7.89 9.23
C ALA A 272 12.86 -8.11 8.12
N TYR A 273 13.28 -8.22 6.85
CA TYR A 273 12.42 -8.39 5.69
C TYR A 273 12.68 -9.67 4.93
N TYR A 274 11.70 -10.04 4.13
CA TYR A 274 11.87 -11.04 3.08
C TYR A 274 12.68 -10.44 1.93
N VAL A 275 13.55 -11.24 1.32
CA VAL A 275 14.44 -10.81 0.21
C VAL A 275 13.61 -10.34 -0.99
N THR A 276 12.58 -11.11 -1.32
CA THR A 276 11.77 -10.98 -2.53
C THR A 276 10.46 -10.21 -2.32
N ASP A 277 10.16 -9.77 -1.10
CA ASP A 277 8.94 -9.04 -0.76
C ASP A 277 9.25 -7.65 -0.19
N GLN A 278 8.27 -6.75 -0.15
CA GLN A 278 8.40 -5.45 0.49
C GLN A 278 8.19 -5.49 2.01
N HIS A 279 7.47 -6.51 2.49
CA HIS A 279 7.08 -6.61 3.88
C HIS A 279 8.16 -7.23 4.76
N TRP A 280 8.09 -6.91 6.05
CA TRP A 280 8.91 -7.53 7.06
C TRP A 280 8.48 -8.97 7.38
N ARG A 281 9.31 -9.69 8.12
CA ARG A 281 8.98 -11.04 8.61
C ARG A 281 8.01 -10.99 9.79
N ALA A 282 7.38 -12.14 10.11
CA ALA A 282 6.41 -12.21 11.20
C ALA A 282 7.07 -11.97 12.58
N GLU A 283 8.31 -12.41 12.73
CA GLU A 283 9.17 -12.18 13.89
C GLU A 283 9.40 -10.68 14.14
N THR A 284 9.59 -9.92 13.06
CA THR A 284 9.68 -8.45 13.14
C THR A 284 8.35 -7.84 13.55
N GLY A 285 7.23 -8.38 13.07
CA GLY A 285 5.88 -7.97 13.49
C GLY A 285 5.62 -8.20 14.98
N LEU A 286 6.08 -9.33 15.54
CA LEU A 286 6.02 -9.61 16.98
C LEU A 286 6.81 -8.59 17.79
N TRP A 287 8.05 -8.31 17.38
CA TRP A 287 8.88 -7.27 18.00
C TRP A 287 8.21 -5.88 17.93
N ALA A 288 7.65 -5.52 16.78
CA ALA A 288 6.97 -4.24 16.59
C ALA A 288 5.74 -4.12 17.51
N ALA A 289 4.95 -5.18 17.64
CA ALA A 289 3.80 -5.22 18.55
C ALA A 289 4.21 -4.94 20.00
N GLY A 290 5.26 -5.60 20.49
CA GLY A 290 5.79 -5.35 21.84
C GLY A 290 6.36 -3.95 22.02
N THR A 291 7.03 -3.42 21.00
CA THR A 291 7.58 -2.05 21.03
C THR A 291 6.48 -0.99 21.08
N ILE A 292 5.41 -1.18 20.29
CA ILE A 292 4.22 -0.31 20.30
C ILE A 292 3.51 -0.41 21.66
N GLY A 293 3.29 -1.63 22.16
CA GLY A 293 2.66 -1.86 23.47
C GLY A 293 3.43 -1.21 24.60
N LYS A 294 4.77 -1.32 24.59
CA LYS A 294 5.63 -0.67 25.58
C LYS A 294 5.52 0.86 25.52
N TYR A 295 5.52 1.44 24.32
CA TYR A 295 5.35 2.88 24.18
C TYR A 295 4.00 3.34 24.76
N ILE A 296 2.92 2.61 24.49
CA ILE A 296 1.57 2.93 24.99
C ILE A 296 1.55 2.88 26.53
N ASN A 297 2.09 1.83 27.15
CA ASN A 297 2.23 1.73 28.61
C ASN A 297 2.98 2.93 29.20
N ASP A 298 4.17 3.24 28.66
CA ASP A 298 5.07 4.24 29.23
C ASP A 298 4.55 5.68 29.08
N ASN A 299 3.76 5.96 28.03
CA ASN A 299 3.41 7.33 27.65
C ASN A 299 1.93 7.68 27.82
N PHE A 300 1.03 6.70 27.80
CA PHE A 300 -0.42 6.95 27.78
C PHE A 300 -1.17 6.45 29.01
N ASP A 301 -0.50 5.76 29.95
CA ASP A 301 -1.16 5.13 31.12
C ASP A 301 -2.29 4.17 30.70
N ILE A 302 -2.09 3.49 29.56
CA ILE A 302 -3.01 2.50 29.01
C ILE A 302 -2.34 1.13 29.17
N PRO A 303 -2.94 0.19 29.90
CA PRO A 303 -2.32 -1.10 30.18
C PRO A 303 -2.28 -2.01 28.94
N VAL A 304 -1.08 -2.42 28.56
CA VAL A 304 -0.81 -3.48 27.59
C VAL A 304 0.00 -4.58 28.28
N ASP A 305 -0.45 -5.83 28.23
CA ASP A 305 0.33 -6.95 28.75
C ASP A 305 1.56 -7.16 27.86
N LEU A 306 2.74 -6.79 28.36
CA LEU A 306 3.98 -6.92 27.60
C LEU A 306 4.53 -8.34 27.61
N SER A 307 4.11 -9.18 28.57
CA SER A 307 4.66 -10.53 28.75
C SER A 307 4.34 -11.46 27.58
N VAL A 308 3.30 -11.13 26.80
CA VAL A 308 2.90 -11.90 25.62
C VAL A 308 3.81 -11.66 24.43
N PHE A 309 4.69 -10.65 24.43
CA PHE A 309 5.55 -10.32 23.28
C PHE A 309 6.94 -10.97 23.35
N GLU A 310 7.21 -11.74 24.40
CA GLU A 310 8.51 -12.39 24.58
C GLU A 310 8.73 -13.51 23.55
N PRO A 311 9.76 -13.44 22.69
CA PRO A 311 9.96 -14.39 21.59
C PRO A 311 10.10 -15.86 22.01
N ASP A 312 10.60 -16.13 23.23
CA ASP A 312 10.78 -17.49 23.75
C ASP A 312 9.47 -18.18 24.15
N ARG A 313 8.36 -17.43 24.16
CA ARG A 313 7.00 -17.94 24.34
C ARG A 313 6.32 -18.31 23.03
N TYR A 314 7.07 -18.35 21.93
CA TYR A 314 6.56 -18.67 20.61
C TYR A 314 7.31 -19.83 19.97
N ARG A 315 6.57 -20.58 19.14
CA ARG A 315 7.10 -21.56 18.21
C ARG A 315 7.17 -20.96 16.81
N TYR A 316 8.22 -21.36 16.08
CA TYR A 316 8.55 -20.89 14.75
C TYR A 316 8.52 -22.08 13.79
N ASP A 317 7.45 -22.19 13.00
CA ASP A 317 7.31 -23.23 11.99
C ASP A 317 7.81 -22.69 10.66
N VAL A 318 8.96 -23.22 10.21
CA VAL A 318 9.59 -22.82 8.94
C VAL A 318 9.01 -23.65 7.80
N TYR A 319 8.47 -22.96 6.80
CA TYR A 319 8.01 -23.56 5.56
C TYR A 319 8.99 -23.23 4.44
N GLU A 320 9.72 -24.25 4.01
CA GLU A 320 10.74 -24.11 2.97
C GLU A 320 10.15 -23.69 1.62
N ASP A 321 10.84 -22.75 0.96
CA ASP A 321 10.55 -22.26 -0.39
C ASP A 321 9.07 -21.89 -0.61
N ARG A 322 8.41 -21.24 0.36
CA ARG A 322 6.97 -20.89 0.25
C ARG A 322 6.70 -19.48 -0.19
N LEU A 323 7.60 -18.54 0.07
CA LEU A 323 7.37 -17.16 -0.30
C LEU A 323 8.11 -16.84 -1.59
N LEU A 324 7.36 -16.48 -2.64
CA LEU A 324 7.87 -15.59 -3.67
C LEU A 324 7.15 -14.27 -3.51
N GLY A 325 7.84 -13.29 -2.94
CA GLY A 325 7.28 -12.00 -2.59
C GLY A 325 6.87 -11.15 -3.79
N SER A 326 6.20 -10.02 -3.55
CA SER A 326 5.69 -9.14 -4.60
C SER A 326 6.77 -8.74 -5.60
N TYR A 327 7.99 -8.44 -5.16
CA TYR A 327 9.10 -8.11 -6.04
C TYR A 327 9.62 -9.34 -6.79
N GLY A 328 9.73 -10.48 -6.11
CA GLY A 328 10.09 -11.76 -6.73
C GLY A 328 9.12 -12.18 -7.84
N ARG A 329 7.81 -11.99 -7.63
CA ARG A 329 6.78 -12.28 -8.64
C ARG A 329 6.90 -11.35 -9.86
N GLN A 330 7.28 -10.09 -9.65
CA GLN A 330 7.48 -9.13 -10.73
C GLN A 330 8.69 -9.49 -11.62
N VAL A 331 9.81 -9.91 -11.01
CA VAL A 331 11.01 -10.33 -11.76
C VAL A 331 10.97 -11.80 -12.20
N THR A 332 10.01 -12.56 -11.67
CA THR A 332 9.74 -13.98 -11.91
C THR A 332 10.84 -14.92 -11.37
N LEU A 333 10.54 -16.22 -11.35
CA LEU A 333 11.47 -17.31 -11.02
C LEU A 333 12.73 -17.36 -11.91
N ALA A 334 12.78 -16.57 -12.99
CA ALA A 334 13.98 -16.44 -13.81
C ALA A 334 15.09 -15.62 -13.14
N LEU A 335 14.73 -14.76 -12.17
CA LEU A 335 15.66 -13.81 -11.53
C LEU A 335 15.60 -13.83 -10.00
N ALA A 336 14.57 -14.42 -9.40
CA ALA A 336 14.43 -14.55 -7.96
C ALA A 336 14.00 -15.97 -7.59
N ASP A 337 14.67 -16.54 -6.60
CA ASP A 337 14.28 -17.81 -6.02
C ASP A 337 13.21 -17.58 -4.94
N PRO A 338 12.29 -18.53 -4.72
CA PRO A 338 11.47 -18.54 -3.52
C PRO A 338 12.34 -18.54 -2.26
N GLU A 339 11.79 -18.05 -1.16
CA GLU A 339 12.43 -18.06 0.14
C GLU A 339 11.53 -18.71 1.19
N ASP A 340 12.14 -19.08 2.31
CA ASP A 340 11.45 -19.67 3.45
C ASP A 340 10.46 -18.68 4.06
N PHE A 341 9.33 -19.22 4.52
CA PHE A 341 8.31 -18.46 5.23
C PHE A 341 8.11 -19.04 6.62
N THR A 342 8.25 -18.21 7.65
CA THR A 342 8.04 -18.63 9.03
C THR A 342 6.63 -18.24 9.50
N LEU A 343 5.90 -19.21 10.03
CA LEU A 343 4.75 -18.94 10.87
C LEU A 343 5.17 -18.94 12.34
N VAL A 344 4.72 -17.92 13.06
CA VAL A 344 5.01 -17.67 14.47
C VAL A 344 3.73 -17.85 15.27
N TYR A 345 3.78 -18.74 16.27
CA TYR A 345 2.64 -19.18 17.07
C TYR A 345 2.90 -18.99 18.55
N PRO A 346 1.95 -18.46 19.32
CA PRO A 346 2.08 -18.45 20.78
C PRO A 346 2.05 -19.90 21.30
N ASP A 347 3.02 -20.25 22.14
CA ASP A 347 3.08 -21.53 22.89
C ASP A 347 2.35 -21.43 24.24
N PHE A 348 1.32 -20.59 24.29
CA PHE A 348 0.47 -20.36 25.44
C PHE A 348 -1.00 -20.27 25.03
N GLU A 349 -1.88 -20.35 26.02
CA GLU A 349 -3.32 -20.33 25.79
C GLU A 349 -3.78 -19.02 25.15
N THR A 350 -4.64 -19.13 24.15
CA THR A 350 -5.26 -17.99 23.46
C THR A 350 -6.76 -18.22 23.33
N SER A 351 -7.55 -17.16 23.46
CA SER A 351 -8.99 -17.20 23.20
C SER A 351 -9.45 -15.88 22.58
N PHE A 352 -9.93 -15.94 21.34
CA PHE A 352 -10.37 -14.78 20.57
C PHE A 352 -11.77 -14.94 20.00
N ASP A 353 -12.48 -13.82 19.86
CA ASP A 353 -13.69 -13.69 19.06
C ASP A 353 -13.50 -12.60 18.00
N PHE A 354 -14.20 -12.73 16.87
CA PHE A 354 -14.25 -11.71 15.82
C PHE A 354 -15.68 -11.13 15.69
N PRO A 355 -16.08 -10.15 16.54
CA PRO A 355 -17.46 -9.70 16.69
C PRO A 355 -18.16 -9.24 15.40
N LEU A 356 -17.42 -8.66 14.45
CA LEU A 356 -18.00 -8.21 13.18
C LEU A 356 -18.47 -9.34 12.28
N LEU A 357 -17.93 -10.56 12.43
CA LEU A 357 -18.48 -11.74 11.76
C LEU A 357 -19.88 -12.08 12.28
N HIS A 358 -20.23 -11.67 13.50
CA HIS A 358 -21.52 -11.93 14.14
C HIS A 358 -22.51 -10.77 13.98
N GLY A 359 -22.08 -9.61 13.46
CA GLY A 359 -22.91 -8.42 13.26
C GLY A 359 -23.66 -8.37 11.92
N VAL A 360 -23.50 -9.39 11.08
CA VAL A 360 -24.08 -9.45 9.74
C VAL A 360 -25.55 -9.86 9.80
N ASN A 361 -26.44 -9.05 9.20
CA ASN A 361 -27.85 -9.43 9.07
C ASN A 361 -28.03 -10.46 7.95
N GLU A 362 -28.28 -11.71 8.35
CA GLU A 362 -28.51 -12.84 7.43
C GLU A 362 -29.59 -12.57 6.38
N ALA A 363 -30.59 -11.75 6.70
CA ALA A 363 -31.71 -11.44 5.80
C ALA A 363 -31.29 -10.64 4.55
N ASP A 364 -30.16 -9.94 4.61
CA ASP A 364 -29.65 -9.10 3.53
C ASP A 364 -28.67 -9.87 2.61
N LEU A 365 -28.34 -11.12 2.95
CA LEU A 365 -27.35 -11.95 2.25
C LEU A 365 -27.92 -12.66 1.01
N SER A 366 -27.18 -12.61 -0.11
CA SER A 366 -27.44 -13.54 -1.21
C SER A 366 -27.11 -14.99 -0.79
N PRO A 367 -27.65 -16.02 -1.46
CA PRO A 367 -27.36 -17.41 -1.12
C PRO A 367 -25.87 -17.79 -1.22
N GLU A 368 -25.09 -17.10 -2.06
CA GLU A 368 -23.63 -17.32 -2.14
C GLU A 368 -22.92 -16.71 -0.94
N GLN A 369 -23.29 -15.49 -0.56
CA GLN A 369 -22.69 -14.82 0.59
C GLN A 369 -23.04 -15.52 1.90
N MET A 370 -24.25 -16.06 2.02
CA MET A 370 -24.64 -16.90 3.14
C MET A 370 -23.77 -18.16 3.26
N ARG A 371 -23.45 -18.83 2.14
CA ARG A 371 -22.54 -19.98 2.15
C ARG A 371 -21.13 -19.61 2.58
N GLN A 372 -20.62 -18.49 2.10
CA GLN A 372 -19.29 -17.99 2.47
C GLN A 372 -19.23 -17.64 3.95
N LEU A 373 -20.21 -16.90 4.48
CA LEU A 373 -20.29 -16.57 5.90
C LEU A 373 -20.43 -17.82 6.77
N SER A 374 -21.25 -18.80 6.36
CA SER A 374 -21.40 -20.07 7.08
C SER A 374 -20.08 -20.83 7.20
N ALA A 375 -19.28 -20.88 6.12
CA ALA A 375 -17.97 -21.53 6.13
C ALA A 375 -16.98 -20.81 7.07
N VAL A 376 -17.06 -19.47 7.15
CA VAL A 376 -16.26 -18.68 8.10
C VAL A 376 -16.67 -19.00 9.54
N TRP A 377 -17.97 -19.02 9.87
CA TRP A 377 -18.45 -19.39 11.21
C TRP A 377 -18.13 -20.83 11.61
N GLU A 378 -18.20 -21.78 10.67
CA GLU A 378 -17.80 -23.16 10.94
C GLU A 378 -16.31 -23.25 11.29
N ARG A 379 -15.47 -22.51 10.57
CA ARG A 379 -14.04 -22.41 10.86
C ARG A 379 -13.79 -21.76 12.22
N GLU A 380 -14.44 -20.64 12.52
CA GLU A 380 -14.33 -19.96 13.82
C GLU A 380 -14.70 -20.91 14.97
N ARG A 381 -15.84 -21.60 14.88
CA ARG A 381 -16.25 -22.61 15.88
C ARG A 381 -15.25 -23.75 16.03
N ALA A 382 -14.66 -24.21 14.92
CA ALA A 382 -13.66 -25.28 14.96
C ALA A 382 -12.35 -24.84 15.61
N LEU A 383 -11.95 -23.57 15.43
CA LEU A 383 -10.74 -23.00 16.00
C LEU A 383 -10.93 -22.57 17.46
N ASN A 384 -12.16 -22.33 17.91
CA ASN A 384 -12.54 -22.13 19.32
C ASN A 384 -11.64 -21.12 20.06
N GLY A 385 -11.40 -19.96 19.45
CA GLY A 385 -10.57 -18.89 20.01
C GLY A 385 -9.06 -19.07 19.86
N SER A 386 -8.59 -20.14 19.22
CA SER A 386 -7.16 -20.34 18.93
C SER A 386 -6.56 -19.19 18.12
N PHE A 387 -5.28 -18.88 18.35
CA PHE A 387 -4.52 -17.94 17.53
C PHE A 387 -4.52 -18.30 16.03
N GLU A 388 -4.75 -19.56 15.68
CA GLU A 388 -4.93 -19.99 14.30
C GLU A 388 -6.11 -19.32 13.57
N MET A 389 -7.01 -18.64 14.30
CA MET A 389 -8.04 -17.79 13.71
C MET A 389 -7.45 -16.67 12.84
N PHE A 390 -6.22 -16.24 13.12
CA PHE A 390 -5.49 -15.27 12.30
C PHE A 390 -4.74 -15.89 11.12
N LEU A 391 -4.83 -17.20 10.86
CA LEU A 391 -3.96 -17.89 9.90
C LEU A 391 -4.68 -18.65 8.79
N ASP A 392 -4.43 -18.33 7.51
CA ASP A 392 -4.97 -19.00 6.32
C ASP A 392 -3.87 -19.82 5.68
N TYR A 393 -3.82 -21.08 6.11
CA TYR A 393 -2.93 -22.10 5.59
C TYR A 393 -3.06 -22.32 4.08
N SER A 394 -4.16 -21.92 3.44
CA SER A 394 -4.31 -22.02 1.98
C SER A 394 -3.35 -21.11 1.21
N MET A 395 -2.76 -20.11 1.88
CA MET A 395 -1.74 -19.22 1.30
C MET A 395 -0.36 -19.85 1.24
N LEU A 396 -0.16 -21.02 1.85
CA LEU A 396 1.13 -21.72 1.95
C LEU A 396 1.26 -22.91 0.99
N GLU A 397 0.33 -23.05 0.04
CA GLU A 397 0.34 -24.12 -0.96
C GLU A 397 1.64 -24.10 -1.79
N PRO A 398 2.40 -25.21 -1.85
CA PRO A 398 3.70 -25.24 -2.52
C PRO A 398 3.57 -25.06 -4.02
N GLY A 399 4.54 -24.35 -4.63
CA GLY A 399 4.63 -24.19 -6.08
C GLY A 399 3.57 -23.25 -6.71
N ASN A 400 2.68 -22.66 -5.92
CA ASN A 400 1.63 -21.75 -6.40
C ASN A 400 2.01 -20.26 -6.26
N TYR A 401 3.29 -19.95 -6.48
CA TYR A 401 3.94 -18.65 -6.22
C TYR A 401 3.29 -17.42 -6.85
N TYR A 402 2.44 -17.60 -7.87
CA TYR A 402 1.85 -16.49 -8.60
C TYR A 402 0.33 -16.37 -8.47
N LYS A 403 -0.28 -17.20 -7.62
CA LYS A 403 -1.70 -17.10 -7.26
C LYS A 403 -1.92 -17.04 -5.75
N LYS A 404 -0.97 -17.55 -4.97
CA LYS A 404 -0.96 -17.52 -3.51
C LYS A 404 0.25 -16.74 -3.03
N VAL A 405 0.07 -15.94 -1.99
CA VAL A 405 1.13 -15.13 -1.40
C VAL A 405 1.27 -15.55 0.05
N ALA A 406 2.37 -16.21 0.40
CA ALA A 406 2.57 -16.75 1.74
C ALA A 406 2.46 -15.67 2.84
N TYR A 407 2.87 -14.43 2.56
CA TYR A 407 2.68 -13.30 3.49
C TYR A 407 1.21 -13.08 3.89
N PHE A 408 0.25 -13.46 3.04
CA PHE A 408 -1.18 -13.36 3.32
C PHE A 408 -1.70 -14.54 4.16
N ALA A 409 -0.83 -15.48 4.55
CA ALA A 409 -1.16 -16.51 5.51
C ALA A 409 -1.53 -15.90 6.87
N TYR A 410 -0.93 -14.77 7.25
CA TYR A 410 -1.50 -13.93 8.30
C TYR A 410 -2.73 -13.23 7.73
N VAL A 411 -3.89 -13.76 8.08
CA VAL A 411 -5.20 -13.50 7.49
C VAL A 411 -5.52 -12.02 7.61
N ASP A 412 -5.55 -11.38 6.46
CA ASP A 412 -6.62 -10.46 6.13
C ASP A 412 -7.90 -11.28 6.22
N ASN A 413 -8.68 -11.11 7.30
CA ASN A 413 -10.11 -11.30 7.11
C ASN A 413 -10.48 -10.40 5.94
N VAL A 414 -11.44 -10.82 5.13
CA VAL A 414 -11.77 -10.28 3.79
C VAL A 414 -12.24 -8.81 3.81
N HIS A 415 -11.96 -8.08 4.88
CA HIS A 415 -12.51 -6.80 5.25
C HIS A 415 -11.38 -5.86 5.65
N ASP A 416 -11.50 -4.64 5.14
CA ASP A 416 -10.67 -3.50 5.51
C ASP A 416 -10.91 -3.03 6.97
N LEU A 417 -11.78 -3.75 7.70
CA LEU A 417 -12.08 -3.59 9.12
C LEU A 417 -12.03 -4.97 9.81
N VAL A 418 -11.09 -5.16 10.74
CA VAL A 418 -11.04 -6.34 11.62
C VAL A 418 -11.30 -5.88 13.05
N TYR A 419 -12.29 -6.49 13.71
CA TYR A 419 -12.49 -6.36 15.15
C TYR A 419 -12.09 -7.69 15.79
N THR A 420 -11.18 -7.62 16.75
CA THR A 420 -10.71 -8.74 17.55
C THR A 420 -10.97 -8.47 19.02
N HIS A 421 -11.65 -9.40 19.68
CA HIS A 421 -11.82 -9.43 21.13
C HIS A 421 -10.98 -10.56 21.72
N ASN A 422 -10.19 -10.28 22.75
CA ASN A 422 -9.37 -11.26 23.47
C ASN A 422 -10.03 -11.62 24.81
N ASN A 423 -10.61 -12.82 24.88
CA ASN A 423 -11.37 -13.31 26.03
C ASN A 423 -10.51 -13.51 27.29
N LEU A 424 -9.18 -13.60 27.14
CA LEU A 424 -8.26 -13.83 28.26
C LEU A 424 -7.72 -12.52 28.85
N ASN A 425 -7.86 -11.40 28.14
CA ASN A 425 -7.33 -10.12 28.59
C ASN A 425 -8.42 -9.26 29.24
N GLN A 426 -8.22 -8.91 30.51
CA GLN A 426 -9.20 -8.19 31.34
C GLN A 426 -8.84 -6.71 31.56
N SER A 427 -7.90 -6.17 30.78
CA SER A 427 -7.50 -4.76 30.89
C SER A 427 -8.65 -3.78 30.59
N GLY A 428 -9.60 -4.21 29.76
CA GLY A 428 -10.61 -3.34 29.16
C GLY A 428 -10.04 -2.43 28.07
N THR A 429 -8.76 -2.57 27.72
CA THR A 429 -8.08 -1.71 26.76
C THR A 429 -8.52 -2.00 25.33
N SER A 430 -8.87 -0.92 24.63
CA SER A 430 -9.38 -0.91 23.26
C SER A 430 -8.46 -0.07 22.38
N VAL A 431 -7.87 -0.68 21.35
CA VAL A 431 -6.92 -0.03 20.44
C VAL A 431 -7.41 -0.07 19.00
N LEU A 432 -7.32 1.06 18.29
CA LEU A 432 -7.57 1.14 16.85
C LEU A 432 -6.26 1.32 16.07
N PHE A 433 -5.91 0.34 15.24
CA PHE A 433 -4.85 0.45 14.24
C PHE A 433 -5.39 1.02 12.93
N LEU A 434 -4.82 2.14 12.51
CA LEU A 434 -5.01 2.71 11.17
C LEU A 434 -3.76 2.42 10.35
N THR A 435 -3.86 1.47 9.41
CA THR A 435 -2.67 0.78 8.90
C THR A 435 -2.89 0.19 7.50
N ASP A 436 -1.80 -0.21 6.85
CA ASP A 436 -1.80 -0.98 5.61
C ASP A 436 -1.52 -2.48 5.84
N SER A 437 -0.86 -3.12 4.88
CA SER A 437 -0.47 -4.52 4.90
C SER A 437 0.63 -4.88 5.91
N PHE A 438 1.37 -3.92 6.49
CA PHE A 438 2.38 -4.21 7.53
C PHE A 438 1.76 -4.73 8.83
N ALA A 439 0.55 -4.29 9.16
CA ALA A 439 -0.16 -4.78 10.35
C ALA A 439 -0.64 -6.23 10.25
N ARG A 440 -0.58 -6.88 9.07
CA ARG A 440 -0.99 -8.30 8.96
C ARG A 440 -0.23 -9.19 9.92
N THR A 441 1.06 -8.93 10.13
CA THR A 441 1.86 -9.66 11.12
C THR A 441 1.85 -8.99 12.49
N THR A 442 1.65 -7.67 12.60
CA THR A 442 1.76 -6.96 13.88
C THR A 442 0.49 -6.98 14.72
N ALA A 443 -0.67 -6.73 14.10
CA ALA A 443 -1.94 -6.61 14.81
C ALA A 443 -2.36 -7.92 15.51
N PRO A 444 -2.20 -9.13 14.92
CA PRO A 444 -2.50 -10.38 15.61
C PRO A 444 -1.70 -10.55 16.91
N PHE A 445 -0.40 -10.23 16.90
CA PHE A 445 0.39 -10.31 18.13
C PHE A 445 -0.04 -9.23 19.12
N PHE A 446 -0.24 -7.99 18.66
CA PHE A 446 -0.69 -6.90 19.53
C PHE A 446 -2.01 -7.24 20.26
N ALA A 447 -2.95 -7.91 19.57
CA ALA A 447 -4.23 -8.31 20.13
C ALA A 447 -4.11 -9.28 21.33
N LEU A 448 -2.99 -9.99 21.50
CA LEU A 448 -2.74 -10.79 22.70
C LEU A 448 -2.58 -9.92 23.95
N GLY A 449 -2.09 -8.68 23.80
CA GLY A 449 -1.73 -7.78 24.89
C GLY A 449 -2.86 -6.89 25.41
N VAL A 450 -4.00 -6.82 24.71
CA VAL A 450 -5.13 -5.94 25.04
C VAL A 450 -6.47 -6.67 24.95
N THR A 451 -7.55 -6.08 25.46
CA THR A 451 -8.90 -6.67 25.39
C THR A 451 -9.48 -6.58 23.98
N ASP A 452 -9.41 -5.40 23.34
CA ASP A 452 -9.94 -5.20 22.00
C ASP A 452 -8.92 -4.57 21.05
N THR A 453 -8.79 -5.14 19.86
CA THR A 453 -8.01 -4.57 18.76
C THR A 453 -8.90 -4.39 17.54
N LYS A 454 -8.96 -3.17 17.02
CA LYS A 454 -9.59 -2.84 15.75
C LYS A 454 -8.51 -2.51 14.74
N ARG A 455 -8.63 -2.96 13.50
CA ARG A 455 -7.72 -2.62 12.40
C ARG A 455 -8.54 -2.07 11.24
N ILE A 456 -8.22 -0.87 10.78
CA ILE A 456 -8.86 -0.24 9.62
C ILE A 456 -7.80 0.22 8.63
N ARG A 457 -8.03 -0.03 7.34
CA ARG A 457 -7.30 0.63 6.25
C ARG A 457 -7.90 2.00 5.96
N PRO A 458 -7.17 3.12 6.15
CA PRO A 458 -7.73 4.45 5.97
C PRO A 458 -8.19 4.74 4.54
N ASP A 459 -7.52 4.17 3.53
CA ASP A 459 -7.84 4.36 2.10
C ASP A 459 -9.11 3.63 1.67
N ALA A 460 -9.52 2.60 2.41
CA ALA A 460 -10.72 1.83 2.12
C ALA A 460 -11.89 2.14 3.07
N PHE A 461 -11.68 2.97 4.09
CA PHE A 461 -12.73 3.36 5.01
C PHE A 461 -13.68 4.39 4.38
N GLY A 462 -14.85 3.92 3.94
CA GLY A 462 -15.90 4.79 3.38
C GLY A 462 -16.78 5.50 4.43
N GLY A 463 -16.50 5.32 5.72
CA GLY A 463 -17.30 5.86 6.82
C GLY A 463 -16.83 7.24 7.32
N SER A 464 -17.49 7.73 8.37
CA SER A 464 -17.11 8.97 9.06
C SER A 464 -16.27 8.66 10.29
N TRP A 465 -15.05 9.20 10.37
CA TRP A 465 -14.19 9.09 11.55
C TRP A 465 -14.84 9.65 12.81
N ARG A 466 -15.64 10.72 12.66
CA ARG A 466 -16.37 11.33 13.78
C ARG A 466 -17.37 10.35 14.38
N THR A 467 -18.18 9.73 13.52
CA THR A 467 -19.15 8.71 13.95
C THR A 467 -18.45 7.49 14.52
N TYR A 468 -17.34 7.05 13.91
CA TYR A 468 -16.56 5.94 14.41
C TYR A 468 -16.02 6.21 15.82
N PHE A 469 -15.37 7.36 16.05
CA PHE A 469 -14.85 7.72 17.38
C PHE A 469 -15.96 7.95 18.41
N GLU A 470 -17.12 8.45 17.99
CA GLU A 470 -18.28 8.59 18.88
C GLU A 470 -18.85 7.24 19.35
N VAL A 471 -18.87 6.24 18.47
CA VAL A 471 -19.45 4.92 18.75
C VAL A 471 -18.43 4.00 19.42
N GLU A 472 -17.25 3.83 18.83
CA GLU A 472 -16.29 2.80 19.21
C GLU A 472 -15.34 3.23 20.34
N LYS A 473 -15.11 4.54 20.49
CA LYS A 473 -14.30 5.16 21.55
C LYS A 473 -13.06 4.35 21.97
N PRO A 474 -12.13 4.04 21.06
CA PRO A 474 -10.88 3.39 21.45
C PRO A 474 -10.10 4.25 22.44
N ASP A 475 -9.33 3.63 23.34
CA ASP A 475 -8.46 4.35 24.27
C ASP A 475 -7.31 5.02 23.52
N VAL A 476 -6.81 4.36 22.47
CA VAL A 476 -5.75 4.86 21.62
C VAL A 476 -5.95 4.50 20.15
N VAL A 477 -5.69 5.47 19.28
CA VAL A 477 -5.48 5.28 17.84
C VAL A 477 -3.98 5.15 17.58
N VAL A 478 -3.60 4.04 16.97
CA VAL A 478 -2.25 3.77 16.45
C VAL A 478 -2.28 3.96 14.94
N TYR A 479 -1.83 5.12 14.47
CA TYR A 479 -1.65 5.39 13.05
C TYR A 479 -0.31 4.82 12.58
N PHE A 480 -0.37 3.61 12.02
CA PHE A 480 0.77 2.76 11.69
C PHE A 480 0.97 2.68 10.18
N LEU A 481 1.64 3.70 9.62
CA LEU A 481 1.88 3.82 8.17
C LEU A 481 3.28 4.35 7.87
N GLY A 482 3.78 4.00 6.69
CA GLY A 482 5.06 4.43 6.12
C GLY A 482 4.92 5.65 5.24
#